data_AF-A0A9D7P7H8-F1
#
_entry.id   AF-A0A9D7P7H8-F1
#
_cell.length_a   1.000
_cell.length_b   1.000
_cell.length_c   1.000
_cell.angle_alpha   90.00
_cell.angle_beta   90.00
_cell.angle_gamma   90.00
#
_symmetry.space_group_name_H-M   'P 1'
#
loop_
_entity.id
_entity.type
_entity.pdbx_description
1 polymer ?
#
loop_
_entity_poly.entity_id
_entity_poly.type
_entity_poly.pdbx_seq_one_letter_code
_entity_poly.pdbx_strand_id
1 'polypeptide(L)'
;MMPPGSPTSCRRTSSTIRSRLFNVSATTANGYGALGAPAALLCSSQRRQLHRSLYGQCGTTNLVLYGPNFARYDLSIVKKTKITETVNFEFRAEFLNAFNHINYIVGNAGNDVNTAGGFGGQTFGQVTQAYRDTSTTNDPGGRMIQFVARINF
;
A
#
# COMPACT_ATOMS: atom_id res chain seq x y z
N MET A 1 40.66 18.94 -0.34
CA MET A 1 41.57 18.90 0.84
C MET A 1 40.70 19.05 2.09
N MET A 2 40.65 18.04 2.95
CA MET A 2 39.90 18.12 4.21
C MET A 2 40.66 18.97 5.24
N PRO A 3 39.97 19.78 6.07
CA PRO A 3 40.61 20.58 7.10
C PRO A 3 41.28 19.69 8.17
N PRO A 4 42.44 20.10 8.71
CA PRO A 4 43.15 19.36 9.74
C PRO A 4 42.32 19.33 11.03
N GLY A 5 41.99 18.13 11.52
CA GLY A 5 41.18 17.92 12.73
C GLY A 5 39.89 17.12 12.51
N SER A 6 39.61 16.63 11.29
CA SER A 6 38.48 15.73 11.08
C SER A 6 38.73 14.38 11.77
N PRO A 7 37.77 13.85 12.56
CA PRO A 7 37.95 12.58 13.26
C PRO A 7 38.10 11.45 12.23
N THR A 8 39.30 10.88 12.13
CA THR A 8 39.66 9.77 11.24
C THR A 8 39.22 8.40 11.76
N SER A 9 38.67 8.32 12.98
CA SER A 9 38.22 7.06 13.58
C SER A 9 36.78 7.13 14.05
N CYS A 10 36.04 6.07 13.71
CA CYS A 10 34.67 5.86 14.15
C CYS A 10 34.64 5.55 15.65
N ARG A 11 34.47 6.57 16.51
CA ARG A 11 34.27 6.37 17.94
C ARG A 11 32.77 6.23 18.21
N ARG A 12 32.35 5.19 18.96
CA ARG A 12 30.95 5.01 19.41
C ARG A 12 30.48 6.32 20.08
N THR A 13 29.51 6.99 19.47
CA THR A 13 29.11 8.34 19.84
C THR A 13 28.29 8.38 21.14
N SER A 14 28.57 9.43 21.91
CA SER A 14 27.89 9.81 23.15
C SER A 14 26.37 9.95 22.97
N SER A 15 25.59 9.73 24.04
CA SER A 15 24.12 9.69 24.05
C SER A 15 23.47 10.95 23.43
N THR A 16 24.11 12.12 23.54
CA THR A 16 23.64 13.39 22.96
C THR A 16 23.64 13.42 21.43
N ILE A 17 24.48 12.62 20.77
CA ILE A 17 24.51 12.51 19.30
C ILE A 17 23.37 11.60 18.82
N ARG A 18 22.96 10.64 19.66
CA ARG A 18 21.86 9.71 19.38
C ARG A 18 20.50 10.41 19.33
N SER A 19 20.27 11.42 20.17
CA SER A 19 18.99 12.16 20.18
C SER A 19 18.83 13.10 18.97
N ARG A 20 19.92 13.65 18.44
CA ARG A 20 19.87 14.47 17.21
C ARG A 20 19.78 13.64 15.92
N LEU A 21 20.14 12.35 15.98
CA LEU A 21 20.12 11.47 14.82
C LEU A 21 18.68 11.18 14.33
N PHE A 22 17.73 11.14 15.25
CA PHE A 22 16.31 10.94 14.95
C PHE A 22 15.51 12.24 15.03
N ASN A 23 16.17 13.40 15.00
CA ASN A 23 15.53 14.72 15.01
C ASN A 23 15.01 15.10 13.62
N VAL A 24 14.01 14.36 13.17
CA VAL A 24 13.47 14.43 11.81
C VAL A 24 12.12 15.14 11.87
N SER A 25 11.85 16.09 10.95
CA SER A 25 10.57 16.79 10.91
C SER A 25 10.07 16.99 9.49
N ALA A 26 8.85 16.52 9.23
CA ALA A 26 8.18 16.65 7.95
C ALA A 26 7.58 18.06 7.70
N THR A 27 7.51 18.91 8.73
CA THR A 27 6.87 20.24 8.65
C THR A 27 7.86 21.39 8.50
N THR A 28 9.15 21.12 8.66
CA THR A 28 10.21 22.13 8.51
C THR A 28 10.82 22.06 7.11
N ALA A 29 11.05 23.21 6.47
CA ALA A 29 11.71 23.30 5.15
C ALA A 29 13.08 22.59 5.09
N ASN A 30 13.73 22.45 6.24
CA ASN A 30 15.06 21.85 6.35
C ASN A 30 15.01 20.34 6.67
N GLY A 31 13.83 19.76 6.90
CA GLY A 31 13.65 18.35 7.21
C GLY A 31 14.09 17.91 8.62
N TYR A 32 14.34 18.84 9.55
CA TYR A 32 14.84 18.55 10.91
C TYR A 32 14.00 19.25 11.98
N GLY A 33 13.76 18.56 13.09
CA GLY A 33 13.03 19.13 14.24
C GLY A 33 13.83 20.18 15.02
N ALA A 34 13.29 20.63 16.16
CA ALA A 34 13.83 21.75 16.94
C ALA A 34 15.29 21.61 17.40
N LEU A 35 15.87 20.40 17.39
CA LEU A 35 17.26 20.15 17.77
C LEU A 35 18.28 20.38 16.63
N GLY A 36 17.82 20.81 15.44
CA GLY A 36 18.65 21.08 14.26
C GLY A 36 19.21 19.81 13.57
N ALA A 37 19.95 20.02 12.47
CA ALA A 37 20.55 18.92 11.72
C ALA A 37 21.63 18.18 12.54
N PRO A 38 21.75 16.85 12.41
CA PRO A 38 22.78 16.10 13.11
C PRO A 38 24.19 16.52 12.63
N ALA A 39 25.05 16.89 13.57
CA ALA A 39 26.43 17.29 13.30
C ALA A 39 27.43 16.12 13.20
N ALA A 40 26.96 14.87 13.21
CA ALA A 40 27.81 13.68 13.25
C ALA A 40 27.52 12.74 12.09
N LEU A 41 28.59 12.40 11.36
CA LEU A 41 28.61 11.36 10.34
C LEU A 41 28.44 9.99 11.02
N LEU A 42 27.49 9.20 10.54
CA LEU A 42 27.31 7.83 11.02
C LEU A 42 28.26 6.87 10.29
N CYS A 43 28.76 5.90 11.03
CA CYS A 43 29.50 4.80 10.45
C CYS A 43 28.52 3.72 10.00
N SER A 44 28.50 3.42 8.71
CA SER A 44 27.74 2.26 8.22
C SER A 44 28.38 0.96 8.74
N SER A 45 27.58 -0.05 9.07
CA SER A 45 28.09 -1.36 9.52
C SER A 45 28.85 -2.12 8.42
N GLN A 46 28.71 -1.70 7.17
CA GLN A 46 29.26 -2.37 5.98
C GLN A 46 30.58 -1.75 5.51
N ARG A 47 30.80 -0.44 5.71
CA ARG A 47 32.06 0.25 5.37
C ARG A 47 32.40 1.21 6.51
N ARG A 48 33.62 1.09 7.06
CA ARG A 48 34.23 1.99 8.06
C ARG A 48 34.53 3.38 7.46
N GLN A 49 33.64 3.90 6.63
CA GLN A 49 33.71 5.22 6.02
C GLN A 49 32.57 6.07 6.57
N LEU A 50 32.91 7.31 6.88
CA LEU A 50 31.97 8.33 7.34
C LEU A 50 31.06 8.69 6.17
N HIS A 51 29.78 8.33 6.24
CA HIS A 51 28.81 8.70 5.22
C HIS A 51 27.81 9.70 5.81
N ARG A 52 27.56 10.79 5.07
CA ARG A 52 26.48 11.73 5.40
C ARG A 52 25.17 11.02 5.07
N SER A 53 24.66 10.26 6.03
CA SER A 53 23.41 9.52 5.88
C SER A 53 22.27 10.54 5.70
N LEU A 54 21.90 10.73 4.44
CA LEU A 54 20.62 11.31 4.07
C LEU A 54 19.53 10.26 4.33
N TYR A 55 18.31 10.71 4.61
CA TYR A 55 17.16 9.84 4.79
C TYR A 55 17.10 8.74 3.71
N GLY A 56 16.97 7.48 4.13
CA GLY A 56 16.91 6.33 3.22
C GLY A 56 18.26 5.70 2.83
N GLN A 57 19.41 6.24 3.24
CA GLN A 57 20.74 5.65 2.93
C GLN A 57 21.18 4.52 3.89
N CYS A 58 20.54 4.37 5.06
CA CYS A 58 20.80 3.30 6.00
C CYS A 58 19.56 2.43 6.18
N GLY A 59 19.37 1.49 5.26
CA GLY A 59 18.23 0.57 5.25
C GLY A 59 17.96 0.05 3.84
N THR A 60 17.02 -0.88 3.72
CA THR A 60 16.55 -1.32 2.41
C THR A 60 15.78 -0.18 1.75
N THR A 61 16.33 0.38 0.67
CA THR A 61 15.69 1.47 -0.12
C THR A 61 14.45 1.00 -0.88
N ASN A 62 14.22 -0.32 -0.91
CA ASN A 62 13.12 -0.93 -1.64
C ASN A 62 12.43 -1.97 -0.75
N LEU A 63 11.42 -1.51 0.02
CA LEU A 63 10.54 -2.39 0.77
C LEU A 63 9.36 -2.76 -0.11
N VAL A 64 9.41 -3.95 -0.71
CA VAL A 64 8.28 -4.51 -1.46
C VAL A 64 7.32 -5.14 -0.46
N LEU A 65 6.12 -4.57 -0.34
CA LEU A 65 5.04 -5.14 0.45
C LEU A 65 4.15 -5.97 -0.48
N TYR A 66 3.98 -7.25 -0.16
CA TYR A 66 3.00 -8.08 -0.83
C TYR A 66 1.61 -7.83 -0.23
N GLY A 67 0.65 -7.54 -1.09
CA GLY A 67 -0.74 -7.36 -0.68
C GLY A 67 -1.42 -8.69 -0.31
N PRO A 68 -2.58 -8.61 0.37
CA PRO A 68 -3.40 -9.78 0.64
C PRO A 68 -3.88 -10.41 -0.67
N ASN A 69 -4.20 -11.71 -0.61
CA ASN A 69 -4.66 -12.45 -1.77
C ASN A 69 -5.97 -11.88 -2.32
N PHE A 70 -6.05 -11.79 -3.65
CA PHE A 70 -7.27 -11.43 -4.36
C PHE A 70 -8.00 -12.71 -4.79
N ALA A 71 -9.22 -12.91 -4.29
CA ALA A 71 -10.07 -14.03 -4.66
C ALA A 71 -11.51 -13.54 -4.90
N ARG A 72 -12.09 -13.95 -6.02
CA ARG A 72 -13.46 -13.62 -6.41
C ARG A 72 -14.12 -14.83 -7.05
N TYR A 73 -15.38 -15.04 -6.68
CA TYR A 73 -16.17 -16.17 -7.15
C TYR A 73 -17.43 -15.65 -7.81
N ASP A 74 -17.50 -15.77 -9.13
CA ASP A 74 -18.66 -15.39 -9.92
C ASP A 74 -19.38 -16.66 -10.39
N LEU A 75 -20.69 -16.72 -10.17
CA LEU A 75 -21.51 -17.90 -10.45
C LEU A 75 -22.64 -17.53 -11.41
N SER A 76 -22.83 -18.33 -12.46
CA SER A 76 -23.96 -18.20 -13.39
C SER A 76 -24.71 -19.52 -13.50
N ILE A 77 -26.02 -19.47 -13.28
CA ILE A 77 -26.92 -20.61 -13.37
C ILE A 77 -27.94 -20.32 -14.46
N VAL A 78 -28.02 -21.20 -15.46
CA VAL A 78 -28.98 -21.09 -16.55
C VAL A 78 -29.85 -22.33 -16.61
N LYS A 79 -31.17 -22.12 -16.57
CA LYS A 79 -32.18 -23.17 -16.76
C LYS A 79 -32.99 -22.88 -18.02
N LYS A 80 -32.98 -23.84 -18.95
CA LYS A 80 -33.87 -23.84 -20.11
C LYS A 80 -34.99 -24.86 -19.88
N THR A 81 -36.22 -24.41 -20.01
CA THR A 81 -37.42 -25.23 -19.88
C THR A 81 -38.25 -25.08 -21.14
N LYS A 82 -38.54 -26.20 -21.81
CA LYS A 82 -39.46 -26.22 -22.95
C LYS A 82 -40.88 -26.10 -22.40
N ILE A 83 -41.61 -25.06 -22.81
CA ILE A 83 -43.02 -24.90 -22.43
C ILE A 83 -43.89 -25.63 -23.46
N THR A 84 -43.61 -25.43 -24.74
CA THR A 84 -44.28 -26.12 -25.85
C THR A 84 -43.26 -26.55 -26.91
N GLU A 85 -43.71 -27.09 -28.03
CA GLU A 85 -42.86 -27.50 -29.15
C GLU A 85 -42.17 -26.30 -29.84
N THR A 86 -42.80 -25.13 -29.79
CA THR A 86 -42.29 -23.88 -30.39
C THR A 86 -41.77 -22.90 -29.33
N VAL A 87 -42.26 -22.95 -28.09
CA VAL A 87 -41.91 -21.96 -27.05
C VAL A 87 -40.88 -22.51 -26.06
N ASN A 88 -39.76 -21.80 -25.94
CA ASN A 88 -38.69 -22.09 -24.99
C ASN A 88 -38.55 -20.96 -23.96
N PHE A 89 -38.53 -21.32 -22.68
CA PHE A 89 -38.25 -20.40 -21.59
C PHE A 89 -36.83 -20.60 -21.07
N GLU A 90 -36.09 -19.51 -20.93
CA GLU A 90 -34.74 -19.49 -20.39
C GLU A 90 -34.66 -18.53 -19.21
N PHE A 91 -34.27 -19.07 -18.06
CA PHE A 91 -34.00 -18.31 -16.84
C PHE A 91 -32.51 -18.34 -16.54
N ARG A 92 -31.92 -17.18 -16.32
CA ARG A 92 -30.52 -17.01 -15.90
C ARG A 92 -30.46 -16.26 -14.57
N ALA A 93 -29.65 -16.77 -13.66
CA ALA A 93 -29.29 -16.10 -12.42
C ALA A 93 -27.77 -15.96 -12.36
N GLU A 94 -27.29 -14.73 -12.21
CA GLU A 94 -25.88 -14.38 -12.15
C GLU A 94 -25.58 -13.79 -10.76
N PHE A 95 -24.64 -14.39 -10.05
CA PHE A 95 -24.15 -13.96 -8.75
C PHE A 95 -22.71 -13.52 -8.90
N LEU A 96 -22.50 -12.21 -8.99
CA LEU A 96 -21.18 -11.60 -8.98
C LEU A 96 -20.73 -11.47 -7.53
N ASN A 97 -19.55 -12.01 -7.20
CA ASN A 97 -19.08 -12.21 -5.82
C ASN A 97 -20.07 -13.04 -4.96
N ALA A 98 -20.36 -14.28 -5.38
CA ALA A 98 -21.37 -15.16 -4.79
C ALA A 98 -21.21 -15.34 -3.26
N PHE A 99 -19.97 -15.51 -2.79
CA PHE A 99 -19.65 -15.70 -1.37
C PHE A 99 -19.42 -14.41 -0.59
N ASN A 100 -19.58 -13.24 -1.23
CA ASN A 100 -19.31 -11.93 -0.62
C ASN A 100 -17.90 -11.85 -0.01
N HIS A 101 -16.90 -12.38 -0.73
CA HIS A 101 -15.50 -12.31 -0.32
C HIS A 101 -14.97 -10.89 -0.52
N ILE A 102 -14.35 -10.32 0.51
CA ILE A 102 -13.82 -8.95 0.49
C ILE A 102 -12.38 -8.99 -0.02
N ASN A 103 -12.11 -8.27 -1.11
CA ASN A 103 -10.76 -8.10 -1.63
C ASN A 103 -10.19 -6.76 -1.18
N TYR A 104 -9.12 -6.79 -0.41
CA TYR A 104 -8.47 -5.58 0.11
C TYR A 104 -7.40 -5.08 -0.87
N ILE A 105 -7.32 -3.76 -1.04
CA ILE A 105 -6.35 -3.11 -1.93
C ILE A 105 -5.27 -2.44 -1.08
N VAL A 106 -4.00 -2.73 -1.42
CA VAL A 106 -2.86 -1.99 -0.90
C VAL A 106 -2.55 -0.85 -1.86
N GLY A 107 -2.42 0.37 -1.32
CA GLY A 107 -2.06 1.54 -2.13
C GLY A 107 -3.22 2.20 -2.88
N ASN A 108 -4.39 2.37 -2.27
CA ASN A 108 -5.35 3.36 -2.76
C ASN A 108 -4.73 4.78 -2.70
N ALA A 109 -5.14 5.71 -3.56
CA ALA A 109 -4.56 7.06 -3.67
C ALA A 109 -4.52 7.85 -2.35
N GLY A 110 -5.41 7.54 -1.40
CA GLY A 110 -5.43 8.13 -0.05
C GLY A 110 -4.67 7.35 1.03
N ASN A 111 -3.88 6.33 0.68
CA ASN A 111 -3.20 5.48 1.67
C ASN A 111 -1.75 5.93 1.88
N ASP A 112 -1.30 5.96 3.14
CA ASP A 112 0.00 6.53 3.56
C ASP A 112 1.22 5.87 2.91
N VAL A 113 1.06 4.64 2.40
CA VAL A 113 2.09 3.86 1.69
C VAL A 113 2.47 4.44 0.32
N ASN A 114 1.61 5.28 -0.27
CA ASN A 114 1.83 5.84 -1.61
C ASN A 114 2.52 7.21 -1.60
N THR A 115 2.64 7.85 -0.44
CA THR A 115 3.22 9.20 -0.31
C THR A 115 4.42 9.17 0.62
N ALA A 116 5.60 9.47 0.08
CA ALA A 116 6.81 9.62 0.88
C ALA A 116 6.61 10.73 1.92
N GLY A 117 6.52 10.36 3.21
CA GLY A 117 6.24 11.27 4.33
C GLY A 117 5.02 10.91 5.17
N GLY A 118 4.15 9.99 4.72
CA GLY A 118 2.95 9.53 5.44
C GLY A 118 3.22 8.65 6.68
N PHE A 119 4.48 8.35 7.00
CA PHE A 119 4.88 7.45 8.08
C PHE A 119 4.48 7.90 9.50
N GLY A 120 4.07 9.15 9.68
CA GLY A 120 3.57 9.70 10.94
C GLY A 120 2.05 9.80 11.03
N GLY A 121 1.31 9.37 10.00
CA GLY A 121 -0.16 9.40 9.99
C GLY A 121 -0.77 8.34 10.90
N GLN A 122 -1.95 8.61 11.47
CA GLN A 122 -2.68 7.64 12.31
C GLN A 122 -3.17 6.42 11.53
N THR A 123 -3.17 6.50 10.20
CA THR A 123 -3.57 5.45 9.25
C THR A 123 -2.39 4.64 8.72
N PHE A 124 -1.17 4.91 9.17
CA PHE A 124 0.03 4.22 8.69
C PHE A 124 -0.06 2.72 8.98
N GLY A 125 0.22 1.90 7.96
CA GLY A 125 0.19 0.44 8.06
C GLY A 125 -1.23 -0.17 8.09
N GLN A 126 -2.27 0.61 7.82
CA GLN A 126 -3.66 0.13 7.80
C GLN A 126 -4.17 -0.03 6.35
N VAL A 127 -5.07 -1.00 6.16
CA VAL A 127 -5.83 -1.16 4.92
C VAL A 127 -7.29 -0.88 5.21
N THR A 128 -7.77 0.29 4.78
CA THR A 128 -9.10 0.81 5.14
C THR A 128 -10.11 0.72 4.00
N GLN A 129 -9.71 0.18 2.84
CA GLN A 129 -10.52 0.15 1.63
C GLN A 129 -10.50 -1.23 0.97
N ALA A 130 -11.66 -1.62 0.47
CA ALA A 130 -11.83 -2.80 -0.38
C ALA A 130 -11.84 -2.40 -1.87
N TYR A 131 -11.52 -3.35 -2.73
CA TYR A 131 -11.46 -3.15 -4.18
C TYR A 131 -12.84 -2.78 -4.72
N ARG A 132 -12.88 -1.71 -5.50
CA ARG A 132 -14.05 -1.23 -6.25
C ARG A 132 -13.55 -0.65 -7.56
N ASP A 133 -14.22 -0.96 -8.66
CA ASP A 133 -13.93 -0.38 -9.97
C ASP A 133 -15.24 0.18 -10.55
N THR A 134 -15.54 1.43 -10.21
CA THR A 134 -16.71 2.14 -10.71
C THR A 134 -16.52 2.73 -12.11
N SER A 135 -15.33 2.59 -12.72
CA SER A 135 -15.00 3.30 -13.97
C SER A 135 -14.99 2.40 -15.20
N THR A 136 -14.58 1.14 -15.09
CA THR A 136 -14.47 0.24 -16.26
C THR A 136 -15.30 -1.02 -16.13
N THR A 137 -15.19 -1.73 -15.01
CA THR A 137 -15.88 -3.00 -14.80
C THR A 137 -17.21 -2.84 -14.04
N ASN A 138 -17.51 -1.61 -13.60
CA ASN A 138 -18.67 -1.24 -12.79
C ASN A 138 -18.90 -2.22 -11.62
N ASP A 139 -17.84 -2.47 -10.86
CA ASP A 139 -17.82 -3.30 -9.67
C ASP A 139 -17.95 -2.42 -8.41
N PRO A 140 -19.13 -2.36 -7.78
CA PRO A 140 -19.33 -1.63 -6.53
C PRO A 140 -18.62 -2.28 -5.32
N GLY A 141 -17.92 -3.41 -5.52
CA GLY A 141 -17.14 -4.15 -4.51
C GLY A 141 -17.98 -5.03 -3.60
N GLY A 142 -19.30 -5.02 -3.77
CA GLY A 142 -20.24 -5.89 -3.06
C GLY A 142 -20.72 -7.06 -3.93
N ARG A 143 -21.54 -7.93 -3.35
CA ARG A 143 -22.25 -8.96 -4.11
C ARG A 143 -23.36 -8.35 -4.95
N MET A 144 -23.37 -8.65 -6.24
CA MET A 144 -24.47 -8.29 -7.15
C MET A 144 -25.16 -9.56 -7.64
N ILE A 145 -26.49 -9.51 -7.69
CA ILE A 145 -27.31 -10.62 -8.17
C ILE A 145 -28.20 -10.08 -9.27
N GLN A 146 -28.12 -10.69 -10.45
CA GLN A 146 -28.93 -10.35 -11.60
C GLN A 146 -29.73 -11.56 -12.06
N PHE A 147 -31.01 -11.30 -12.37
CA PHE A 147 -31.90 -12.29 -12.96
C PHE A 147 -32.28 -11.86 -14.36
N VAL A 148 -32.24 -12.79 -15.31
CA VAL A 148 -32.64 -12.56 -16.70
C VAL A 148 -33.60 -13.67 -17.10
N ALA A 149 -34.75 -13.29 -17.62
CA ALA A 149 -35.70 -14.21 -18.21
C ALA A 149 -35.82 -13.92 -19.71
N ARG A 150 -35.87 -14.97 -20.52
CA ARG A 150 -36.07 -14.88 -21.96
C ARG A 150 -37.11 -15.91 -22.40
N ILE A 151 -38.01 -15.48 -23.27
CA ILE A 151 -38.96 -16.34 -23.98
C ILE A 151 -38.57 -16.29 -25.46
N ASN A 152 -38.33 -17.47 -26.05
CA ASN A 152 -38.14 -17.63 -27.48
C ASN A 152 -39.37 -18.36 -28.03
N PHE A 153 -39.91 -17.89 -29.14
CA PHE A 153 -41.09 -18.41 -29.83
C PHE A 153 -40.82 -18.52 -31.33
#